data_AF-A0A1V5SPW0-F1
#
_entry.id   AF-A0A1V5SPW0-F1
#
_cell.length_a   1.000
_cell.length_b   1.000
_cell.length_c   1.000
_cell.angle_alpha   90.00
_cell.angle_beta   90.00
_cell.angle_gamma   90.00
#
_symmetry.space_group_name_H-M   'P 1'
#
loop_
_entity.id
_entity.type
_entity.pdbx_description
1 polymer ?
#
loop_
_entity_poly.entity_id
_entity_poly.type
_entity_poly.pdbx_seq_one_letter_code
_entity_poly.pdbx_strand_id
1 'polypeptide(L)'
;MRLVSQMRDAARSAKQNIREGYKKGTANEFIRSIMISRGSLEELGGDIDDCFEDGLIDKDEHASMQKLVRSADLLSARYLTALNKMKNNGTWKTPRFYGRA
;
A
#
# COMPACT_ATOMS: atom_id res chain seq x y z
N MET A 1 12.78 -5.28 20.24
CA MET A 1 13.40 -5.01 18.93
C MET A 1 12.63 -3.89 18.25
N ARG A 2 13.29 -2.77 17.96
CA ARG A 2 12.67 -1.59 17.35
C ARG A 2 12.37 -1.78 15.84
N LEU A 3 13.25 -2.48 15.12
CA LEU A 3 13.08 -2.74 13.69
C LEU A 3 11.86 -3.63 13.39
N VAL A 4 11.68 -4.73 14.12
CA VAL A 4 10.50 -5.60 13.96
C VAL A 4 9.19 -4.85 14.17
N SER A 5 9.13 -3.91 15.13
CA SER A 5 7.95 -3.04 15.28
C SER A 5 7.78 -2.09 14.09
N GLN A 6 8.86 -1.45 13.62
CA GLN A 6 8.81 -0.54 12.47
C GLN A 6 8.31 -1.24 11.20
N MET A 7 8.85 -2.41 10.87
CA MET A 7 8.41 -3.21 9.73
C MET A 7 6.93 -3.60 9.84
N ARG A 8 6.49 -4.02 11.03
CA ARG A 8 5.07 -4.34 11.28
C ARG A 8 4.18 -3.11 11.14
N ASP A 9 4.66 -1.95 11.55
CA ASP A 9 3.94 -0.69 11.44
C ASP A 9 3.84 -0.23 9.98
N ALA A 10 4.92 -0.34 9.20
CA ALA A 10 4.94 -0.05 7.76
C ALA A 10 3.97 -0.97 6.99
N ALA A 11 4.03 -2.29 7.23
CA ALA A 11 3.09 -3.25 6.63
C ALA A 11 1.63 -2.95 6.99
N ARG A 12 1.35 -2.59 8.26
CA ARG A 12 0.00 -2.18 8.69
C ARG A 12 -0.41 -0.87 8.04
N SER A 13 0.48 0.11 7.94
CA SER A 13 0.23 1.42 7.35
C SER A 13 -0.18 1.31 5.88
N ALA A 14 0.50 0.47 5.09
CA ALA A 14 0.13 0.21 3.71
C ALA A 14 -1.35 -0.19 3.59
N LYS A 15 -1.75 -1.22 4.34
CA LYS A 15 -3.15 -1.67 4.39
C LYS A 15 -4.13 -0.60 4.89
N GLN A 16 -3.79 0.11 5.98
CA GLN A 16 -4.71 1.08 6.58
C GLN A 16 -4.97 2.27 5.66
N ASN A 17 -3.95 2.76 4.96
CA ASN A 17 -4.11 3.84 4.00
C ASN A 17 -5.11 3.47 2.89
N ILE A 18 -5.06 2.25 2.36
CA ILE A 18 -6.05 1.76 1.39
C ILE A 18 -7.46 1.77 1.99
N ARG A 19 -7.61 1.17 3.19
CA ARG A 19 -8.91 1.04 3.86
C ARG A 19 -9.54 2.40 4.18
N GLU A 20 -8.76 3.32 4.71
CA GLU A 20 -9.22 4.66 5.07
C GLU A 20 -9.49 5.49 3.81
N GLY A 21 -8.58 5.44 2.83
CA GLY A 21 -8.72 6.15 1.57
C GLY A 21 -10.00 5.81 0.82
N TYR A 22 -10.37 4.52 0.81
CA TYR A 22 -11.61 4.07 0.18
C TYR A 22 -12.85 4.74 0.78
N LYS A 23 -12.83 5.09 2.08
CA LYS A 23 -13.92 5.76 2.78
C LYS A 23 -13.96 7.28 2.60
N LYS A 24 -12.90 7.92 2.11
CA LYS A 24 -12.73 9.39 2.17
C LYS A 24 -13.60 10.20 1.21
N GLY A 25 -14.16 9.58 0.18
CA GLY A 25 -15.30 10.16 -0.54
C GLY A 25 -15.02 10.61 -1.98
N THR A 26 -13.79 10.94 -2.33
CA THR A 26 -13.43 11.28 -3.72
C THR A 26 -12.37 10.34 -4.30
N ALA A 27 -12.36 10.21 -5.64
CA ALA A 27 -11.31 9.48 -6.33
C ALA A 27 -9.92 10.06 -6.04
N ASN A 28 -9.80 11.40 -5.93
CA ASN A 28 -8.53 12.06 -5.64
C ASN A 28 -7.99 11.71 -4.25
N GLU A 29 -8.86 11.67 -3.23
CA GLU A 29 -8.46 11.26 -1.88
C GLU A 29 -8.05 9.80 -1.84
N PHE A 30 -8.77 8.94 -2.54
CA PHE A 30 -8.40 7.53 -2.58
C PHE A 30 -7.08 7.31 -3.33
N ILE A 31 -6.89 7.96 -4.48
CA ILE A 31 -5.62 7.96 -5.21
C ILE A 31 -4.47 8.40 -4.31
N ARG A 32 -4.64 9.50 -3.55
CA ARG A 32 -3.63 9.96 -2.59
C ARG A 32 -3.34 8.89 -1.54
N SER A 33 -4.36 8.25 -0.99
CA SER A 33 -4.19 7.17 -0.03
C SER A 33 -3.47 5.94 -0.60
N ILE A 34 -3.72 5.56 -1.86
CA ILE A 34 -2.94 4.50 -2.51
C ILE A 34 -1.47 4.92 -2.68
N MET A 35 -1.20 6.19 -3.01
CA MET A 35 0.19 6.70 -3.09
C MET A 35 0.91 6.61 -1.74
N ILE A 36 0.24 6.96 -0.62
CA ILE A 36 0.81 6.80 0.72
C ILE A 36 1.05 5.32 1.04
N SER A 37 0.11 4.44 0.68
CA SER A 37 0.29 3.00 0.85
C SER A 37 1.54 2.47 0.15
N ARG A 38 1.87 3.01 -1.04
CA ARG A 38 3.08 2.62 -1.78
C ARG A 38 4.36 3.08 -1.08
N GLY A 39 4.36 4.29 -0.52
CA GLY A 39 5.47 4.75 0.33
C GLY A 39 5.76 3.82 1.50
N SER A 40 4.71 3.34 2.21
CA SER A 40 4.91 2.36 3.28
C SER A 40 5.38 0.97 2.80
N LEU A 41 5.10 0.59 1.54
CA LEU A 41 5.66 -0.63 0.95
C LEU A 41 7.15 -0.46 0.59
N GLU A 42 7.54 0.73 0.13
CA GLU A 42 8.93 1.08 -0.15
C GLU A 42 9.77 1.07 1.13
N GLU A 43 9.27 1.68 2.21
CA GLU A 43 9.88 1.61 3.55
C GLU A 43 10.07 0.17 4.02
N LEU A 44 9.01 -0.66 3.92
CA LEU A 44 9.09 -2.07 4.30
C LEU A 44 10.11 -2.85 3.45
N GLY A 45 10.17 -2.55 2.15
CA GLY A 45 11.15 -3.16 1.24
C GLY A 45 12.59 -2.82 1.64
N GLY A 46 12.86 -1.57 1.98
CA GLY A 46 14.17 -1.13 2.50
C GLY A 46 14.53 -1.83 3.80
N ASP A 47 13.61 -1.88 4.78
CA ASP A 47 13.86 -2.60 6.05
C ASP A 47 14.13 -4.11 5.84
N ILE A 48 13.54 -4.73 4.80
CA ILE A 48 13.81 -6.13 4.43
C ILE A 48 15.22 -6.28 3.83
N ASP A 49 15.64 -5.33 2.99
CA ASP A 49 16.99 -5.30 2.42
C ASP A 49 18.03 -5.15 3.54
N ASP A 50 17.83 -4.22 4.46
CA ASP A 50 18.70 -4.01 5.63
C ASP A 50 18.81 -5.30 6.47
N CYS A 51 17.69 -6.00 6.73
CA CYS A 51 17.71 -7.28 7.46
C CYS A 51 18.56 -8.35 6.75
N PHE A 52 18.56 -8.37 5.41
CA PHE A 52 19.34 -9.34 4.64
C PHE A 52 20.83 -8.98 4.65
N GLU A 53 21.15 -7.69 4.47
CA GLU A 53 22.53 -7.19 4.53
C GLU A 53 23.18 -7.42 5.90
N ASP A 54 22.39 -7.28 6.98
CA ASP A 54 22.80 -7.56 8.36
C ASP A 54 22.85 -9.06 8.70
N GLY A 55 22.45 -9.94 7.78
CA GLY A 55 22.43 -11.40 7.98
C GLY A 55 21.38 -11.88 8.98
N LEU A 56 20.30 -11.12 9.19
CA LEU A 56 19.19 -11.47 10.08
C LEU A 56 18.17 -12.41 9.45
N ILE A 57 18.13 -12.45 8.11
CA ILE A 57 17.29 -13.34 7.30
C ILE A 57 18.13 -13.96 6.19
N ASP A 58 17.72 -15.14 5.72
CA ASP A 58 18.39 -15.80 4.61
C ASP A 58 17.92 -15.28 3.24
N LYS A 59 18.56 -15.79 2.18
CA LYS A 59 18.26 -15.42 0.80
C LYS A 59 16.84 -15.80 0.38
N ASP A 60 16.32 -16.91 0.86
CA ASP A 60 15.00 -17.42 0.48
C ASP A 60 13.91 -16.62 1.19
N GLU A 61 14.11 -16.29 2.47
CA GLU A 61 13.28 -15.36 3.25
C GLU A 61 13.23 -13.98 2.60
N HIS A 62 14.39 -13.40 2.29
CA HIS A 62 14.51 -12.12 1.59
C HIS A 62 13.76 -12.12 0.26
N ALA A 63 14.04 -13.11 -0.60
CA ALA A 63 13.40 -13.23 -1.91
C ALA A 63 11.88 -13.38 -1.81
N SER A 64 11.40 -14.17 -0.83
CA SER A 64 9.97 -14.37 -0.62
C SER A 64 9.26 -13.08 -0.19
N MET A 65 9.84 -12.32 0.73
CA MET A 65 9.26 -11.07 1.23
C MET A 65 9.34 -9.96 0.18
N GLN A 66 10.47 -9.82 -0.51
CA GLN A 66 10.63 -8.87 -1.61
C GLN A 66 9.65 -9.14 -2.75
N LYS A 67 9.40 -10.42 -3.08
CA LYS A 67 8.38 -10.78 -4.08
C LYS A 67 6.99 -10.28 -3.67
N LEU A 68 6.63 -10.38 -2.39
CA LEU A 68 5.34 -9.89 -1.88
C LEU A 68 5.25 -8.36 -1.94
N VAL A 69 6.28 -7.64 -1.49
CA VAL A 69 6.35 -6.17 -1.56
C VAL A 69 6.20 -5.69 -3.00
N ARG A 70 7.00 -6.24 -3.93
CA ARG A 70 6.95 -5.89 -5.36
C ARG A 70 5.60 -6.22 -5.99
N SER A 71 5.00 -7.35 -5.63
CA SER A 71 3.68 -7.72 -6.12
C SER A 71 2.61 -6.73 -5.64
N ALA A 72 2.66 -6.33 -4.38
CA ALA A 72 1.73 -5.35 -3.81
C ALA A 72 1.91 -3.96 -4.44
N ASP A 73 3.15 -3.50 -4.66
CA ASP A 73 3.40 -2.22 -5.33
C ASP A 73 2.93 -2.24 -6.79
N LEU A 74 3.21 -3.32 -7.54
CA LEU A 74 2.76 -3.48 -8.92
C LEU A 74 1.23 -3.43 -9.04
N LEU A 75 0.53 -4.15 -8.15
CA LEU A 75 -0.94 -4.12 -8.11
C LEU A 75 -1.46 -2.73 -7.75
N SER A 76 -0.82 -2.04 -6.82
CA SER A 76 -1.17 -0.67 -6.43
C SER A 76 -0.97 0.31 -7.59
N ALA A 77 0.12 0.20 -8.34
CA ALA A 77 0.38 1.02 -9.51
C ALA A 77 -0.65 0.79 -10.63
N ARG A 78 -0.97 -0.48 -10.94
CA ARG A 78 -2.03 -0.82 -11.90
C ARG A 78 -3.39 -0.30 -11.45
N TYR A 79 -3.67 -0.38 -10.15
CA TYR A 79 -4.90 0.12 -9.59
C TYR A 79 -4.99 1.65 -9.69
N LEU A 80 -3.90 2.38 -9.46
CA LEU A 80 -3.83 3.83 -9.70
C LEU A 80 -4.14 4.19 -11.15
N THR A 81 -3.61 3.44 -12.12
CA THR A 81 -3.94 3.64 -13.54
C THR A 81 -5.45 3.48 -13.78
N ALA A 82 -6.05 2.42 -13.22
CA ALA A 82 -7.49 2.19 -13.31
C ALA A 82 -8.32 3.30 -12.64
N LEU A 83 -7.94 3.74 -11.44
CA LEU A 83 -8.59 4.82 -10.70
C LEU A 83 -8.54 6.14 -11.47
N ASN A 84 -7.39 6.48 -12.06
CA ASN A 84 -7.26 7.69 -12.87
C ASN A 84 -8.15 7.63 -14.12
N LYS A 85 -8.23 6.47 -14.80
CA LYS A 85 -9.15 6.27 -15.92
C LYS A 85 -10.61 6.45 -15.47
N MET A 86 -11.00 5.86 -14.33
CA MET A 86 -12.35 6.00 -13.79
C MET A 86 -12.70 7.45 -13.45
N LYS A 87 -11.76 8.15 -12.82
CA LYS A 87 -11.88 9.57 -12.47
C LYS A 87 -12.08 10.43 -13.71
N ASN A 88 -11.24 10.26 -14.73
CA ASN A 88 -11.30 11.05 -15.96
C ASN A 88 -12.60 10.79 -16.74
N ASN A 89 -13.11 9.57 -16.67
CA ASN A 89 -14.39 9.20 -17.31
C ASN A 89 -15.62 9.55 -16.46
N GLY A 90 -15.46 10.10 -15.25
CA GLY A 90 -16.59 10.39 -14.34
C GLY A 90 -17.31 9.15 -13.82
N THR A 91 -16.69 7.97 -13.88
CA THR A 91 -17.31 6.67 -13.51
C THR A 91 -17.02 6.24 -12.08
N TRP A 92 -16.22 7.01 -11.35
CA TRP A 92 -15.97 6.75 -9.93
C TRP A 92 -17.25 6.91 -9.13
N LYS A 93 -17.71 5.82 -8.53
CA LYS A 93 -18.80 5.84 -7.55
C LYS A 93 -18.19 5.92 -6.17
N THR A 94 -18.41 7.04 -5.50
CA THR A 94 -18.07 7.12 -4.10
C THR A 94 -18.87 6.08 -3.33
N PRO A 95 -18.27 5.31 -2.42
CA PRO A 95 -19.02 4.60 -1.40
C PRO A 95 -19.56 5.62 -0.38
N ARG A 96 -20.47 6.53 -0.78
CA ARG A 96 -21.20 7.36 0.18
C ARG A 96 -22.37 6.55 0.72
N PHE A 97 -22.29 6.29 2.03
CA PHE A 97 -23.42 6.27 2.97
C PHE A 97 -24.69 5.52 2.51
N TYR A 98 -24.77 4.24 2.86
CA TYR A 98 -26.04 3.68 3.31
C TYR A 98 -26.46 4.47 4.58
N GLY A 99 -27.22 5.55 4.41
CA GLY A 99 -27.72 6.32 5.56
C GLY A 99 -28.02 7.78 5.25
N ARG A 100 -29.14 8.01 4.57
CA ARG A 100 -30.28 8.85 5.00
C ARG A 100 -31.27 8.93 3.84
N ALA A 101 -32.27 8.06 3.89
CA ALA A 101 -33.61 8.37 3.38
C ALA A 101 -34.36 9.13 4.48
#